data_AF-A0A7V2VT76-F1
#
_entry.id   AF-A0A7V2VT76-F1
#
_cell.length_a   1.000
_cell.length_b   1.000
_cell.length_c   1.000
_cell.angle_alpha   90.00
_cell.angle_beta   90.00
_cell.angle_gamma   90.00
#
_symmetry.space_group_name_H-M   'P 1'
#
loop_
_entity.id
_entity.type
_entity.pdbx_description
1 polymer ?
#
loop_
_entity_poly.entity_id
_entity_poly.type
_entity_poly.pdbx_seq_one_letter_code
_entity_poly.pdbx_strand_id
1 'polypeptide(L)'
;MKRLSIGKIRGLQQIANPDGIFAMCAMDHRGSLRSMIDEEHPGEVNCDEMVECKLELCSALAKYASAVLIDPIFSAAQCISHGALPSDTGLLISLEATSYGGGKEYRLTKLLDG
;
A
#
# COMPACT_ATOMS: atom_id res chain seq x y z
N MET A 1 10.29 -1.20 -29.98
CA MET A 1 9.91 -0.84 -28.60
C MET A 1 8.48 -0.32 -28.59
N LYS A 2 7.59 -0.85 -27.75
CA LYS A 2 6.24 -0.26 -27.59
C LYS A 2 6.39 1.10 -26.89
N ARG A 3 5.89 2.17 -27.51
CA ARG A 3 5.87 3.52 -26.91
C ARG A 3 4.84 3.54 -25.79
N LEU A 4 5.21 4.01 -24.60
CA LEU A 4 4.27 4.20 -23.49
C LEU A 4 3.26 5.30 -23.86
N SER A 5 2.01 5.13 -23.43
CA SER A 5 1.01 6.20 -23.54
C SER A 5 1.37 7.36 -22.60
N ILE A 6 0.88 8.55 -22.91
CA ILE A 6 1.12 9.76 -22.10
C ILE A 6 0.68 9.55 -20.64
N GLY A 7 -0.47 8.91 -20.40
CA GLY A 7 -0.94 8.60 -19.05
C GLY A 7 0.00 7.68 -18.27
N LYS A 8 0.58 6.66 -18.92
CA LYS A 8 1.58 5.79 -18.28
C LYS A 8 2.86 6.54 -17.93
N ILE A 9 3.34 7.39 -18.84
CA ILE A 9 4.52 8.23 -18.59
C ILE A 9 4.25 9.16 -17.40
N ARG A 10 3.10 9.82 -17.38
CA ARG A 10 2.72 10.73 -16.28
C ARG A 10 2.63 10.01 -14.94
N GLY A 11 2.00 8.83 -14.91
CA GLY A 11 1.89 8.01 -13.69
C GLY A 11 3.25 7.59 -13.16
N LEU A 12 4.16 7.13 -14.03
CA LEU A 12 5.53 6.78 -13.64
C LEU A 12 6.29 8.00 -13.08
N GLN A 13 6.13 9.17 -13.70
CA GLN A 13 6.75 10.41 -13.19
C GLN A 13 6.20 10.84 -11.82
N GLN A 14 4.95 10.51 -11.48
CA GLN A 14 4.35 10.86 -10.19
C GLN A 14 4.86 10.00 -9.03
N ILE A 15 5.41 8.82 -9.32
CA ILE A 15 5.89 7.89 -8.28
C ILE A 15 7.43 7.80 -8.21
N ALA A 16 8.12 8.55 -9.08
CA ALA A 16 9.57 8.68 -9.09
C ALA A 16 10.00 9.94 -8.33
N ASN A 17 11.19 9.91 -7.76
CA ASN A 17 11.82 11.10 -7.18
C ASN A 17 12.35 12.04 -8.30
N PRO A 18 12.91 13.23 -7.97
CA PRO A 18 13.45 14.17 -8.96
C PRO A 18 14.56 13.60 -9.85
N ASP A 19 15.29 12.58 -9.39
CA ASP A 19 16.34 11.90 -10.16
C ASP A 19 15.79 10.79 -11.06
N GLY A 20 14.46 10.57 -11.09
CA GLY A 20 13.82 9.50 -11.85
C GLY A 20 13.92 8.12 -11.19
N ILE A 21 14.25 8.06 -9.89
CA ILE A 21 14.42 6.83 -9.12
C ILE A 21 13.13 6.51 -8.35
N PHE A 22 12.73 5.23 -8.36
CA PHE A 22 11.63 4.73 -7.54
C PHE A 22 12.16 4.28 -6.17
N ALA A 23 12.08 5.17 -5.18
CA ALA A 23 12.41 4.88 -3.80
C ALA A 23 11.11 4.77 -2.99
N MET A 24 10.42 3.64 -3.12
CA MET A 24 9.05 3.48 -2.63
C MET A 24 8.98 2.77 -1.28
N CYS A 25 7.97 3.11 -0.46
CA CYS A 25 7.67 2.40 0.78
C CYS A 25 6.42 1.53 0.60
N ALA A 26 6.55 0.21 0.78
CA ALA A 26 5.44 -0.72 0.70
C ALA A 26 4.84 -0.95 2.10
N MET A 27 3.56 -0.67 2.24
CA MET A 27 2.80 -0.71 3.49
C MET A 27 1.40 -1.31 3.28
N ASP A 28 1.19 -2.07 2.20
CA ASP A 28 -0.09 -2.70 1.85
C ASP A 28 -0.35 -4.02 2.59
N HIS A 29 0.57 -4.45 3.46
CA HIS A 29 0.44 -5.64 4.29
C HIS A 29 -0.82 -5.63 5.16
N ARG A 30 -1.57 -6.74 5.16
CA ARG A 30 -2.83 -6.90 5.91
C ARG A 30 -2.68 -7.95 7.00
N GLY A 31 -2.80 -9.24 6.66
CA GLY A 31 -2.67 -10.33 7.63
C GLY A 31 -1.31 -10.41 8.31
N SER A 32 -0.22 -10.16 7.58
CA SER A 32 1.13 -10.14 8.17
C SER A 32 1.31 -8.96 9.13
N LEU A 33 0.70 -7.80 8.86
CA LEU A 33 0.75 -6.67 9.78
C LEU A 33 0.00 -6.98 11.08
N ARG A 34 -1.17 -7.64 11.02
CA ARG A 34 -1.85 -8.12 12.24
C ARG A 34 -0.95 -8.99 13.11
N SER A 35 -0.26 -9.94 12.49
CA SER A 35 0.72 -10.80 13.18
C SER A 35 1.94 -10.06 13.72
N MET A 36 2.25 -8.87 13.20
CA MET A 36 3.33 -8.04 13.73
C MET A 36 2.86 -7.12 14.86
N ILE A 37 1.59 -6.71 14.87
CA ILE A 37 1.00 -5.91 15.94
C ILE A 37 0.83 -6.77 17.19
N ASP A 38 0.23 -7.96 17.03
CA ASP A 38 0.10 -8.95 18.09
C ASP A 38 0.47 -10.33 17.55
N GLU A 39 1.60 -10.84 18.02
CA GLU A 39 2.10 -12.16 17.64
C GLU A 39 1.33 -13.29 18.34
N GLU A 40 0.84 -13.05 19.57
CA GLU A 40 0.13 -14.06 20.37
C GLU A 40 -1.33 -14.18 19.94
N HIS A 41 -2.00 -13.06 19.71
CA HIS A 41 -3.44 -12.99 19.40
C HIS A 41 -3.74 -12.15 18.14
N PRO A 42 -3.17 -12.47 16.96
CA PRO A 42 -3.34 -11.69 15.74
C PRO A 42 -4.79 -11.59 15.23
N GLY A 43 -5.65 -12.51 15.66
CA GLY A 43 -7.09 -12.49 15.33
C GLY A 43 -7.89 -11.48 16.16
N GLU A 44 -7.35 -11.01 17.28
CA GLU A 44 -7.98 -10.02 18.17
C GLU A 44 -7.66 -8.58 17.76
N VAL A 45 -6.62 -8.37 16.94
CA VAL A 45 -6.27 -7.07 16.36
C VAL A 45 -7.42 -6.56 15.50
N ASN A 46 -8.07 -5.51 15.98
CA ASN A 46 -9.27 -4.96 15.37
C ASN A 46 -8.94 -4.01 14.19
N CYS A 47 -9.99 -3.51 13.53
CA CYS A 47 -9.82 -2.64 12.37
C CYS A 47 -9.19 -1.29 12.71
N ASP A 48 -9.51 -0.72 13.88
CA ASP A 48 -9.03 0.59 14.29
C ASP A 48 -7.52 0.54 14.59
N GLU A 49 -7.06 -0.51 15.29
CA GLU A 49 -5.63 -0.76 15.53
C GLU A 49 -4.84 -0.88 14.21
N MET A 50 -5.41 -1.57 13.22
CA MET A 50 -4.82 -1.68 11.89
C MET A 50 -4.71 -0.33 11.17
N VAL A 51 -5.76 0.48 11.26
CA VAL A 51 -5.80 1.83 10.66
C VAL A 51 -4.78 2.73 11.35
N GLU A 52 -4.77 2.77 12.69
CA GLU A 52 -3.85 3.58 13.49
C GLU A 52 -2.39 3.25 13.17
N CYS A 53 -2.03 1.96 13.19
CA CYS A 53 -0.68 1.54 12.85
C CYS A 53 -0.27 1.97 11.43
N LYS A 54 -1.16 1.87 10.45
CA LYS A 54 -0.86 2.31 9.08
C LYS A 54 -0.77 3.82 8.93
N LEU A 55 -1.58 4.58 9.67
CA LEU A 55 -1.48 6.04 9.72
C LEU A 55 -0.15 6.48 10.31
N GLU A 56 0.32 5.83 11.38
CA GLU A 56 1.63 6.09 11.98
C GLU A 56 2.77 5.79 11.01
N LEU A 57 2.74 4.61 10.37
CA LEU A 57 3.74 4.23 9.36
C LEU A 57 3.79 5.24 8.21
N CYS A 58 2.64 5.60 7.66
CA CYS A 58 2.55 6.56 6.56
C CYS A 58 3.07 7.94 6.99
N SER A 59 2.63 8.46 8.14
CA SER A 59 3.05 9.76 8.66
C SER A 59 4.56 9.83 8.94
N ALA A 60 5.14 8.73 9.42
CA ALA A 60 6.56 8.67 9.74
C ALA A 60 7.45 8.53 8.50
N LEU A 61 7.03 7.74 7.51
CA LEU A 61 7.91 7.26 6.43
C LEU A 61 7.61 7.89 5.06
N ALA A 62 6.38 8.30 4.77
CA ALA A 62 5.96 8.69 3.42
C ALA A 62 6.79 9.85 2.86
N LYS A 63 7.14 10.84 3.70
CA LYS A 63 7.95 12.00 3.30
C LYS A 63 9.37 11.67 2.83
N TYR A 64 9.87 10.46 3.10
CA TYR A 64 11.18 9.99 2.66
C TYR A 64 11.09 9.09 1.43
N ALA A 65 9.88 8.77 0.98
CA ALA A 65 9.63 7.91 -0.17
C ALA A 65 9.22 8.73 -1.39
N SER A 66 9.57 8.26 -2.59
CA SER A 66 9.05 8.81 -3.84
C SER A 66 7.57 8.46 -4.03
N ALA A 67 7.13 7.32 -3.49
CA ALA A 67 5.74 6.91 -3.43
C ALA A 67 5.50 5.90 -2.31
N VAL A 68 4.24 5.76 -1.90
CA VAL A 68 3.79 4.70 -0.99
C VAL A 68 2.88 3.71 -1.72
N LEU A 69 3.03 2.42 -1.42
CA LEU A 69 2.08 1.38 -1.80
C LEU A 69 1.25 1.02 -0.56
N ILE A 70 -0.06 1.26 -0.63
CA ILE A 70 -1.00 1.06 0.48
C ILE A 70 -2.24 0.27 0.05
N ASP A 71 -3.01 -0.22 1.01
CA ASP A 71 -4.19 -1.05 0.75
C ASP A 71 -5.49 -0.25 0.85
N PRO A 72 -6.52 -0.60 0.06
CA PRO A 72 -7.77 0.16 0.07
C PRO A 72 -8.65 -0.10 1.31
N ILE A 73 -8.38 -1.14 2.11
CA ILE A 73 -9.22 -1.55 3.23
C ILE A 73 -8.90 -0.72 4.48
N PHE A 74 -7.61 -0.62 4.84
CA PHE A 74 -7.17 -0.04 6.11
C PHE A 74 -6.40 1.27 5.97
N SER A 75 -5.94 1.67 4.78
CA SER A 75 -5.04 2.82 4.67
C SER A 75 -5.31 3.83 3.57
N ALA A 76 -5.78 3.45 2.38
CA ALA A 76 -5.87 4.41 1.28
C ALA A 76 -6.72 5.65 1.61
N ALA A 77 -7.98 5.45 2.01
CA ALA A 77 -8.89 6.55 2.33
C ALA A 77 -8.44 7.29 3.60
N GLN A 78 -7.95 6.56 4.60
CA GLN A 78 -7.58 7.05 5.91
C GLN A 78 -6.34 7.93 5.84
N CYS A 79 -5.29 7.49 5.14
CA CYS A 79 -4.06 8.27 4.95
C CYS A 79 -4.32 9.58 4.19
N ILE A 80 -5.24 9.56 3.21
CA ILE A 80 -5.64 10.76 2.47
C ILE A 80 -6.45 11.70 3.38
N SER A 81 -7.48 11.19 4.07
CA SER A 81 -8.39 12.03 4.87
C SER A 81 -7.72 12.64 6.09
N HIS A 82 -6.73 11.97 6.68
CA HIS A 82 -5.97 12.46 7.83
C HIS A 82 -4.74 13.29 7.44
N GLY A 83 -4.46 13.44 6.13
CA GLY A 83 -3.28 14.16 5.65
C GLY A 83 -1.95 13.48 5.99
N ALA A 84 -1.96 12.17 6.26
CA ALA A 84 -0.76 11.39 6.54
C ALA A 84 0.12 11.19 5.29
N LEU A 85 -0.50 11.22 4.09
CA LEU A 85 0.21 11.17 2.82
C LEU A 85 0.62 12.59 2.37
N PRO A 86 1.92 12.89 2.24
CA PRO A 86 2.40 14.18 1.73
C PRO A 86 1.98 14.42 0.28
N SER A 87 1.77 15.69 -0.09
CA SER A 87 1.32 16.07 -1.44
C SER A 87 2.32 15.79 -2.56
N ASP A 88 3.59 15.65 -2.22
CA ASP A 88 4.70 15.38 -3.12
C ASP A 88 5.11 13.90 -3.15
N THR A 89 4.45 13.04 -2.37
CA THR A 89 4.66 11.60 -2.38
C THR A 89 3.65 10.92 -3.30
N GLY A 90 4.13 10.11 -4.25
CA GLY A 90 3.28 9.32 -5.13
C GLY A 90 2.42 8.29 -4.38
N LEU A 91 1.33 7.86 -4.99
CA LEU A 91 0.39 6.89 -4.42
C LEU A 91 0.21 5.69 -5.34
N LEU A 92 0.38 4.49 -4.78
CA LEU A 92 -0.01 3.21 -5.36
C LEU A 92 -0.99 2.51 -4.42
N ILE A 93 -1.98 1.83 -5.00
CA ILE A 93 -2.98 1.08 -4.25
C ILE A 93 -2.96 -0.37 -4.73
N SER A 94 -2.87 -1.31 -3.79
CA SER A 94 -2.98 -2.75 -4.07
C SER A 94 -4.38 -3.10 -4.56
N LEU A 95 -4.50 -3.94 -5.60
CA LEU A 95 -5.80 -4.34 -6.17
C LEU A 95 -6.19 -5.77 -5.80
N GLU A 96 -5.25 -6.55 -5.29
CA GLU A 96 -5.45 -7.96 -5.00
C GLU A 96 -6.01 -8.21 -3.60
N ALA A 97 -6.85 -9.24 -3.49
CA ALA A 97 -7.31 -9.75 -2.21
C ALA A 97 -6.14 -10.42 -1.47
N THR A 98 -6.18 -10.37 -0.13
CA THR A 98 -5.23 -11.16 0.66
C THR A 98 -5.51 -12.65 0.50
N SER A 99 -4.45 -13.46 0.56
CA SER A 99 -4.47 -14.91 0.31
C SER A 99 -4.60 -15.25 -1.18
N TYR A 100 -4.70 -16.54 -1.46
CA TYR A 100 -4.74 -17.07 -2.81
C TYR A 100 -5.73 -18.23 -2.93
N GLY A 101 -6.30 -18.39 -4.13
CA GLY A 101 -7.13 -19.53 -4.50
C GLY A 101 -6.31 -20.69 -5.08
N GLY A 102 -6.98 -21.82 -5.30
CA GLY A 102 -6.41 -22.98 -6.00
C GLY A 102 -5.43 -23.82 -5.17
N GLY A 103 -5.19 -23.51 -3.89
CA GLY A 103 -4.25 -24.26 -3.05
C GLY A 103 -2.78 -23.85 -3.24
N LYS A 104 -1.88 -24.50 -2.49
CA LYS A 104 -0.47 -24.07 -2.33
C LYS A 104 0.35 -24.10 -3.63
N GLU A 105 -0.02 -24.95 -4.57
CA GLU A 105 0.69 -25.16 -5.86
C GLU A 105 0.35 -24.08 -6.89
N TYR A 106 -0.89 -23.56 -6.89
CA TYR A 106 -1.36 -22.65 -7.94
C TYR A 106 -1.33 -21.19 -7.50
N ARG A 107 -1.62 -20.91 -6.22
CA ARG A 107 -1.61 -19.57 -5.62
C ARG A 107 -2.27 -18.50 -6.49
N LEU A 108 -3.49 -18.78 -6.95
CA LEU A 108 -4.21 -17.90 -7.85
C LEU A 108 -4.59 -16.60 -7.13
N THR A 109 -4.04 -15.48 -7.59
CA THR A 109 -4.40 -14.14 -7.13
C THR A 109 -5.84 -13.83 -7.51
N LYS A 110 -6.59 -13.28 -6.57
CA LYS A 110 -7.92 -12.72 -6.80
C LYS A 110 -7.86 -11.21 -6.65
N LEU A 111 -8.69 -10.50 -7.40
CA LEU A 111 -8.89 -9.07 -7.16
C LEU A 111 -9.74 -8.89 -5.89
N LEU A 112 -9.56 -7.76 -5.22
CA LEU A 112 -10.51 -7.31 -4.22
C LEU A 112 -11.85 -7.01 -4.89
N ASP A 113 -12.93 -7.40 -4.23
CA ASP A 113 -14.27 -7.00 -4.64
C ASP A 113 -14.42 -5.48 -4.43
N GLY A 114 -15.06 -4.80 -5.39
CA GLY A 114 -15.28 -3.36 -5.40
C GLY A 114 -16.66 -3.00 -5.90
#